data_AF-A0A536FMM5-F1
#
_entry.id   AF-A0A536FMM5-F1
#
_cell.length_a   1.000
_cell.length_b   1.000
_cell.length_c   1.000
_cell.angle_alpha   90.00
_cell.angle_beta   90.00
_cell.angle_gamma   90.00
#
_symmetry.space_group_name_H-M   'P 1'
#
loop_
_entity.id
_entity.type
_entity.pdbx_description
1 polymer ?
#
loop_
_entity_poly.entity_id
_entity_poly.type
_entity_poly.pdbx_seq_one_letter_code
_entity_poly.pdbx_strand_id
1 'polypeptide(L)'
;MAGAASPAGGLRASLTRAAARLTTPVGYLGVLGALQIVLLWVLRGRYGIWLAFASTATLFALLLLLRASTRHWRLKLWGVSLLGLLTAMGPTLIGILQRPRIGLTMEHDGLLQVESAVDRLLKGQPIYGVDWSNTPMAAFGWDLTPGPNPALHHLAYYPLTVLAGIPFRLLTDVLGLPFDYRLVLMAFGVIGLLAIVTLPISQERRFLLITAIFVSPMITLYLWSGRTDIQFSPRAPLGSPSP
;
A
#
# COMPACT_ATOMS: atom_id res chain seq x y z
N MET A 1 -7.61 -18.59 60.31
CA MET A 1 -8.49 -18.62 59.13
C MET A 1 -7.76 -17.97 57.97
N ALA A 2 -7.55 -18.73 56.89
CA ALA A 2 -6.79 -18.30 55.72
C ALA A 2 -7.57 -17.25 54.92
N GLY A 3 -7.02 -16.05 54.78
CA GLY A 3 -7.47 -15.06 53.80
C GLY A 3 -6.89 -15.42 52.44
N ALA A 4 -7.73 -15.96 51.55
CA ALA A 4 -7.35 -16.36 50.21
C ALA A 4 -6.76 -15.17 49.42
N ALA A 5 -5.55 -15.35 48.90
CA ALA A 5 -4.99 -14.47 47.88
C ALA A 5 -5.91 -14.51 46.64
N SER A 6 -6.32 -13.34 46.15
CA SER A 6 -7.12 -13.20 44.95
C SER A 6 -6.20 -13.27 43.71
N PRO A 7 -6.23 -14.32 42.86
CA PRO A 7 -5.40 -14.40 41.67
C PRO A 7 -6.27 -14.19 40.42
N ALA A 8 -6.75 -12.97 40.20
CA ALA A 8 -7.53 -12.63 39.01
C ALA A 8 -7.00 -11.41 38.23
N GLY A 9 -5.75 -11.01 38.49
CA GLY A 9 -5.07 -9.93 37.75
C GLY A 9 -4.21 -10.38 36.55
N GLY A 10 -4.09 -11.68 36.30
CA GLY A 10 -2.97 -12.23 35.51
C GLY A 10 -3.00 -11.97 34.01
N LEU A 11 -4.15 -12.17 33.34
CA LEU A 11 -4.19 -12.21 31.88
C LEU A 11 -4.62 -10.88 31.25
N ARG A 12 -5.70 -10.27 31.75
CA ARG A 12 -6.24 -9.02 31.21
C ARG A 12 -5.29 -7.84 31.42
N ALA A 13 -4.61 -7.77 32.58
CA ALA A 13 -3.59 -6.76 32.86
C ALA A 13 -2.26 -7.03 32.12
N SER A 14 -2.01 -8.28 31.71
CA SER A 14 -0.87 -8.62 30.85
C SER A 14 -1.12 -8.18 29.41
N LEU A 15 -2.32 -8.45 28.88
CA LEU A 15 -2.73 -8.04 27.53
C LEU A 15 -2.77 -6.52 27.36
N THR A 16 -3.26 -5.77 28.35
CA THR A 16 -3.24 -4.29 28.30
C THR A 16 -1.83 -3.73 28.34
N ARG A 17 -0.92 -4.32 29.11
CA ARG A 17 0.50 -3.92 29.13
C ARG A 17 1.21 -4.28 27.82
N ALA A 18 0.90 -5.42 27.21
CA ALA A 18 1.41 -5.81 25.91
C ALA A 18 0.91 -4.86 24.81
N ALA A 19 -0.39 -4.55 24.78
CA ALA A 19 -0.98 -3.60 23.86
C ALA A 19 -0.38 -2.20 24.00
N ALA A 20 -0.18 -1.72 25.25
CA ALA A 20 0.44 -0.42 25.51
C ALA A 20 1.90 -0.35 25.04
N ARG A 21 2.64 -1.47 25.05
CA ARG A 21 4.01 -1.53 24.50
C ARG A 21 4.01 -1.53 22.98
N LEU A 22 3.03 -2.20 22.36
CA LEU A 22 2.87 -2.24 20.91
C LEU A 22 2.47 -0.90 20.31
N THR A 23 1.81 -0.02 21.08
CA THR A 23 1.43 1.33 20.62
C THR A 23 2.54 2.38 20.81
N THR A 24 3.71 2.00 21.32
CA THR A 24 4.88 2.89 21.36
C THR A 24 5.58 2.96 20.00
N PRO A 25 6.24 4.08 19.62
CA PRO A 25 6.98 4.18 18.37
C PRO A 25 8.01 3.06 18.15
N VAL A 26 8.68 2.63 19.22
CA VAL A 26 9.67 1.53 19.16
C VAL A 26 8.98 0.19 18.92
N GLY A 27 7.93 -0.12 19.67
CA GLY A 27 7.19 -1.37 19.50
C GLY A 27 6.52 -1.45 18.14
N TYR A 28 5.87 -0.37 17.74
CA TYR A 28 5.11 -0.28 16.50
C TYR A 28 6.01 -0.38 15.25
N LEU A 29 7.10 0.39 15.21
CA LEU A 29 8.10 0.27 14.14
C LEU A 29 8.82 -1.07 14.19
N GLY A 30 9.14 -1.57 15.38
CA GLY A 30 9.80 -2.85 15.56
C GLY A 30 9.01 -4.00 14.94
N VAL A 31 7.69 -4.05 15.14
CA VAL A 31 6.84 -5.11 14.59
C VAL A 31 6.57 -4.90 13.10
N LEU A 32 5.99 -3.76 12.70
CA LEU A 32 5.61 -3.54 11.31
C LEU A 32 6.84 -3.46 10.40
N GLY A 33 7.88 -2.74 10.85
CA GLY A 33 9.16 -2.65 10.17
C GLY A 33 9.84 -3.99 10.01
N ALA A 34 9.93 -4.81 11.07
CA ALA A 34 10.55 -6.13 10.94
C ALA A 34 9.80 -7.03 9.96
N LEU A 35 8.46 -7.07 10.03
CA LEU A 35 7.65 -7.84 9.09
C LEU A 35 7.87 -7.38 7.64
N GLN A 36 7.91 -6.07 7.41
CA GLN A 36 8.18 -5.49 6.10
C GLN A 36 9.57 -5.85 5.57
N ILE A 37 10.59 -5.77 6.43
CA ILE A 37 11.96 -6.12 6.07
C ILE A 37 12.07 -7.62 5.76
N VAL A 38 11.44 -8.49 6.56
CA VAL A 38 11.39 -9.92 6.28
C VAL A 38 10.76 -10.17 4.91
N LEU A 39 9.63 -9.51 4.59
CA LEU A 39 9.00 -9.61 3.28
C LEU A 39 9.94 -9.21 2.14
N LEU A 40 10.67 -8.09 2.28
CA LEU A 40 11.67 -7.67 1.30
C LEU A 40 12.82 -8.68 1.14
N TRP A 41 13.28 -9.29 2.25
CA TRP A 41 14.32 -10.32 2.20
C TRP A 41 13.84 -11.59 1.51
N VAL A 42 12.60 -12.02 1.75
CA VAL A 42 11.96 -13.14 1.06
C VAL A 42 11.89 -12.85 -0.44
N LEU A 43 11.54 -11.62 -0.82
CA LEU A 43 11.37 -11.21 -2.22
C LEU A 43 12.61 -10.53 -2.84
N ARG A 44 13.78 -10.66 -2.21
CA ARG A 44 15.03 -9.99 -2.63
C ARG A 44 15.48 -10.36 -4.04
N GLY A 45 15.16 -11.57 -4.51
CA GLY A 45 15.47 -12.00 -5.87
C GLY A 45 14.71 -11.19 -6.93
N ARG A 46 13.54 -10.67 -6.57
CA ARG A 46 12.69 -9.87 -7.45
C ARG A 46 12.98 -8.38 -7.37
N TYR A 47 13.09 -7.85 -6.15
CA TYR A 47 13.26 -6.41 -5.90
C TYR A 47 14.71 -5.96 -5.67
N GLY A 48 15.67 -6.89 -5.75
CA GLY A 48 17.08 -6.60 -5.56
C GLY A 48 17.50 -6.62 -4.09
N ILE A 49 18.69 -7.17 -3.87
CA ILE A 49 19.27 -7.33 -2.53
C ILE A 49 19.60 -5.98 -1.86
N TRP A 50 19.99 -4.98 -2.65
CA TRP A 50 20.35 -3.65 -2.15
C TRP A 50 19.18 -2.93 -1.50
N LEU A 51 17.96 -3.11 -2.01
CA LEU A 51 16.77 -2.53 -1.41
C LEU A 51 16.48 -3.12 -0.02
N ALA A 52 16.64 -4.44 0.12
CA ALA A 52 16.49 -5.13 1.40
C ALA A 52 17.54 -4.67 2.42
N PHE A 53 18.81 -4.56 2.00
CA PHE A 53 19.89 -4.04 2.84
C PHE A 53 19.66 -2.59 3.27
N ALA A 54 19.35 -1.69 2.34
CA ALA A 54 19.11 -0.28 2.64
C ALA A 54 17.93 -0.09 3.60
N SER A 55 16.85 -0.85 3.39
CA SER A 55 15.67 -0.80 4.26
C SER A 55 15.99 -1.35 5.66
N THR A 56 16.80 -2.42 5.74
CA THR A 56 17.26 -3.01 7.01
C THR A 56 18.12 -2.03 7.79
N ALA A 57 19.12 -1.41 7.13
CA ALA A 57 19.98 -0.40 7.74
C ALA A 57 19.17 0.80 8.25
N THR A 58 18.20 1.26 7.47
CA THR A 58 17.30 2.37 7.85
C THR A 58 16.44 2.01 9.07
N LEU A 59 15.88 0.80 9.11
CA LEU A 59 15.10 0.31 10.25
C LEU A 59 15.95 0.26 11.52
N PHE A 60 17.16 -0.31 11.47
CA PHE A 60 18.06 -0.38 12.63
C PHE A 60 18.46 1.01 13.10
N ALA A 61 18.84 1.91 12.18
CA ALA A 61 19.19 3.28 12.52
C ALA A 61 18.02 4.02 13.21
N LEU A 62 16.79 3.84 12.73
CA LEU A 62 15.59 4.41 13.34
C LEU A 62 15.31 3.85 14.74
N LEU A 63 15.41 2.53 14.92
CA LEU A 63 15.20 1.90 16.23
C LEU A 63 16.25 2.36 17.25
N LEU A 64 17.51 2.49 16.83
CA LEU A 64 18.57 3.08 17.65
C LEU A 64 18.27 4.54 17.98
N LEU A 65 17.86 5.35 17.00
CA LEU A 65 17.52 6.75 17.21
C LEU A 65 16.33 6.94 18.16
N LEU A 66 15.32 6.07 18.06
CA LEU A 66 14.17 6.07 18.96
C LEU A 66 14.55 5.74 20.40
N ARG A 67 15.51 4.83 20.60
CA ARG A 67 16.00 4.45 21.94
C ARG A 67 16.99 5.46 22.53
N ALA A 68 17.90 5.99 21.71
CA ALA A 68 18.98 6.84 22.15
C ALA A 68 18.55 8.28 22.45
N SER A 69 17.49 8.78 21.81
CA SER A 69 17.10 10.17 21.97
C SER A 69 15.58 10.37 21.98
N THR A 70 15.09 11.14 22.95
CA THR A 70 13.71 11.60 23.00
C THR A 70 13.46 12.86 22.16
N ARG A 71 14.51 13.54 21.67
CA ARG A 71 14.42 14.90 21.13
C ARG A 71 14.27 15.02 19.60
N HIS A 72 15.00 14.28 18.79
CA HIS A 72 15.14 14.57 17.34
C HIS A 72 13.96 14.14 16.43
N TRP A 73 12.75 14.62 16.70
CA TRP A 73 11.54 14.19 15.98
C TRP A 73 11.55 14.47 14.48
N ARG A 74 12.17 15.57 14.04
CA ARG A 74 12.31 15.84 12.60
C ARG A 74 13.10 14.73 11.90
N LEU A 75 14.24 14.33 12.46
CA LEU A 75 15.07 13.26 11.90
C LEU A 75 14.35 11.91 11.92
N LYS A 76 13.62 11.60 13.01
CA LYS A 76 12.80 10.38 13.09
C LYS A 76 11.72 10.34 12.02
N LEU A 77 11.08 11.48 11.75
CA LEU A 77 10.08 11.59 10.69
C LEU A 77 10.69 11.44 9.31
N TRP A 78 11.80 12.13 9.02
CA TRP A 78 12.53 11.93 7.77
C TRP A 78 12.95 10.48 7.57
N GLY A 79 13.46 9.84 8.62
CA GLY A 79 13.89 8.46 8.54
C GLY A 79 12.73 7.49 8.31
N VAL A 80 11.59 7.64 9.00
CA VAL A 80 10.43 6.75 8.76
C VAL A 80 9.77 6.99 7.40
N SER A 81 9.77 8.24 6.92
CA SER A 81 9.37 8.56 5.55
C SER A 81 10.31 7.91 4.54
N LEU A 82 11.63 7.99 4.74
CA LEU A 82 12.62 7.30 3.90
C LEU A 82 12.41 5.79 3.91
N LEU A 83 12.20 5.20 5.09
CA LEU A 83 11.90 3.77 5.21
C LEU A 83 10.63 3.44 4.40
N GLY A 84 9.56 4.21 4.55
CA GLY A 84 8.33 4.05 3.78
C GLY A 84 8.55 4.19 2.26
N LEU A 85 9.39 5.11 1.81
CA LEU A 85 9.77 5.20 0.39
C LEU A 85 10.51 3.94 -0.08
N LEU A 86 11.50 3.48 0.69
CA LEU A 86 12.26 2.27 0.36
C LEU A 86 11.36 1.02 0.35
N THR A 87 10.42 0.91 1.29
CA THR A 87 9.62 -0.30 1.47
C THR A 87 8.31 -0.31 0.69
N ALA A 88 7.67 0.84 0.48
CA ALA A 88 6.42 0.94 -0.27
C ALA A 88 6.67 1.31 -1.73
N MET A 89 7.42 2.39 -1.98
CA MET A 89 7.59 2.96 -3.32
C MET A 89 8.68 2.23 -4.12
N GLY A 90 9.74 1.80 -3.46
CA GLY A 90 10.86 1.08 -4.08
C GLY A 90 10.44 -0.15 -4.88
N PRO A 91 9.76 -1.14 -4.26
CA PRO A 91 9.32 -2.36 -4.95
C PRO A 91 8.32 -2.07 -6.07
N THR A 92 7.42 -1.11 -5.87
CA THR A 92 6.48 -0.65 -6.89
C THR A 92 7.19 -0.08 -8.11
N LEU A 93 8.16 0.82 -7.90
CA LEU A 93 8.95 1.40 -8.99
C LEU A 93 9.74 0.32 -9.73
N ILE A 94 10.37 -0.61 -9.01
CA ILE A 94 11.08 -1.73 -9.63
C ILE A 94 10.12 -2.60 -10.46
N GLY A 95 8.91 -2.87 -9.94
CA GLY A 95 7.87 -3.59 -10.67
C GLY A 95 7.46 -2.89 -11.97
N ILE A 96 7.25 -1.56 -11.94
CA ILE A 96 6.95 -0.75 -13.13
C ILE A 96 8.09 -0.86 -14.15
N LEU A 97 9.34 -0.72 -13.72
CA LEU A 97 10.51 -0.74 -14.61
C LEU A 97 10.80 -2.12 -15.20
N GLN A 98 10.47 -3.18 -14.47
CA GLN A 98 10.69 -4.56 -14.92
C GLN A 98 9.57 -5.05 -15.85
N ARG A 99 8.32 -4.62 -15.65
CA ARG A 99 7.13 -5.09 -16.37
C ARG A 99 7.29 -5.17 -17.90
N PRO A 100 7.89 -4.18 -18.60
CA PRO A 100 8.07 -4.27 -20.04
C PRO A 100 8.96 -5.42 -20.52
N ARG A 101 9.84 -5.94 -19.64
CA ARG A 101 10.80 -7.01 -19.96
C ARG A 101 10.32 -8.38 -19.54
N ILE A 102 9.65 -8.48 -18.40
CA ILE A 102 9.26 -9.75 -17.79
C ILE A 102 7.76 -10.05 -17.86
N GLY A 103 6.95 -9.08 -18.31
CA GLY A 103 5.50 -9.20 -18.37
C GLY A 103 4.83 -9.03 -16.99
N LEU A 104 3.61 -9.55 -16.88
CA LEU A 104 2.82 -9.53 -15.65
C LEU A 104 3.34 -10.55 -14.64
N THR A 105 3.31 -10.18 -13.36
CA THR A 105 3.97 -10.93 -12.30
C THR A 105 3.21 -10.94 -10.98
N MET A 106 2.73 -9.80 -10.48
CA MET A 106 1.88 -9.74 -9.27
C MET A 106 0.76 -8.70 -9.37
N GLU A 107 0.64 -8.08 -10.53
CA GLU A 107 -0.34 -7.06 -10.82
C GLU A 107 -1.75 -7.62 -10.60
N HIS A 108 -2.61 -6.82 -10.00
CA HIS A 108 -4.01 -7.14 -9.83
C HIS A 108 -4.74 -6.98 -11.16
N ASP A 109 -5.70 -7.85 -11.46
CA ASP A 109 -6.53 -7.77 -12.66
C ASP A 109 -7.23 -6.40 -12.81
N GLY A 110 -7.65 -5.83 -11.68
CA GLY A 110 -8.21 -4.48 -11.62
C GLY A 110 -7.28 -3.38 -12.15
N LEU A 111 -5.96 -3.49 -11.97
CA LEU A 111 -5.00 -2.53 -12.54
C LEU A 111 -5.06 -2.55 -14.07
N LEU A 112 -5.08 -3.74 -14.67
CA LEU A 112 -5.11 -3.92 -16.13
C LEU A 112 -6.41 -3.42 -16.73
N GLN A 113 -7.52 -3.63 -16.01
CA GLN A 113 -8.82 -3.12 -16.39
C GLN A 113 -8.83 -1.59 -16.41
N VAL A 114 -8.26 -0.94 -15.38
CA VAL A 114 -8.19 0.52 -15.30
C VAL A 114 -7.27 1.08 -16.39
N GLU A 115 -6.11 0.48 -16.65
CA GLU A 115 -5.22 0.90 -17.75
C GLU A 115 -5.94 0.88 -19.10
N SER A 116 -6.65 -0.22 -19.37
CA SER A 116 -7.46 -0.38 -20.58
C SER A 116 -8.61 0.63 -20.64
N ALA A 117 -9.24 0.93 -19.49
CA ALA A 117 -10.31 1.92 -19.40
C ALA A 117 -9.82 3.35 -19.68
N VAL A 118 -8.62 3.71 -19.20
CA VAL A 118 -8.01 5.01 -19.48
C VAL A 118 -7.78 5.18 -20.98
N ASP A 119 -7.20 4.17 -21.63
CA ASP A 119 -6.95 4.20 -23.07
C ASP A 119 -8.25 4.26 -23.89
N ARG A 120 -9.28 3.51 -23.49
CA ARG A 120 -10.61 3.58 -24.12
C ARG A 120 -11.20 4.99 -24.00
N LEU A 121 -11.17 5.56 -22.80
CA LEU A 121 -11.73 6.88 -22.54
C LEU A 121 -11.03 7.97 -23.36
N LEU A 122 -9.70 7.91 -23.46
CA LEU A 122 -8.91 8.83 -24.30
C LEU A 122 -9.24 8.71 -25.80
N LYS A 123 -9.70 7.54 -26.26
CA LYS A 123 -10.15 7.29 -27.63
C LYS A 123 -11.64 7.61 -27.84
N GLY A 124 -12.33 8.17 -26.84
CA GLY A 124 -13.76 8.45 -26.89
C GLY A 124 -14.65 7.19 -26.84
N GLN A 125 -14.11 6.07 -26.37
CA GLN A 125 -14.83 4.79 -26.29
C GLN A 125 -15.51 4.62 -24.92
N PRO A 126 -16.65 3.90 -24.85
CA PRO A 126 -17.33 3.63 -23.59
C PRO A 126 -16.50 2.73 -22.67
N ILE A 127 -16.60 2.99 -21.36
CA ILE A 127 -15.93 2.22 -20.30
C ILE A 127 -16.90 1.42 -19.40
N TYR A 128 -18.22 1.65 -19.53
CA TYR A 128 -19.25 0.89 -18.82
C TYR A 128 -20.17 0.17 -19.80
N GLY A 129 -20.73 -0.97 -19.39
CA GLY A 129 -21.59 -1.79 -20.26
C GLY A 129 -20.83 -2.43 -21.43
N VAL A 130 -19.52 -2.60 -21.29
CA VAL A 130 -18.62 -3.13 -22.32
C VAL A 130 -17.95 -4.40 -21.83
N ASP A 131 -17.65 -5.29 -22.78
CA ASP A 131 -16.86 -6.49 -22.52
C ASP A 131 -15.36 -6.18 -22.55
N TRP A 132 -14.64 -6.74 -21.58
CA TRP A 132 -13.19 -6.64 -21.37
C TRP A 132 -12.45 -7.91 -21.81
N SER A 133 -13.15 -8.93 -22.32
CA SER A 133 -12.58 -10.16 -22.88
C SER A 133 -11.52 -9.94 -23.97
N ASN A 134 -11.58 -8.80 -24.67
CA ASN A 134 -10.62 -8.42 -25.71
C ASN A 134 -9.45 -7.55 -25.19
N THR A 135 -9.24 -7.50 -23.87
CA THR A 135 -8.19 -6.67 -23.24
C THR A 135 -7.14 -7.54 -22.54
N PRO A 136 -5.96 -6.99 -22.17
CA PRO A 136 -4.93 -7.74 -21.43
C PRO A 136 -5.44 -8.40 -20.15
N MET A 137 -6.53 -7.90 -19.57
CA MET A 137 -7.21 -8.50 -18.42
C MET A 137 -7.68 -9.95 -18.67
N ALA A 138 -8.04 -10.29 -19.92
CA ALA A 138 -8.49 -11.64 -20.27
C ALA A 138 -7.40 -12.71 -20.18
N ALA A 139 -6.13 -12.30 -20.18
CA ALA A 139 -5.01 -13.20 -19.96
C ALA A 139 -4.82 -13.58 -18.48
N PHE A 140 -5.56 -12.96 -17.55
CA PHE A 140 -5.47 -13.24 -16.12
C PHE A 140 -6.38 -14.42 -15.74
N GLY A 141 -5.78 -15.50 -15.25
CA GLY A 141 -6.50 -16.68 -14.78
C GLY A 141 -7.38 -16.37 -13.58
N TRP A 142 -8.60 -16.90 -13.57
CA TRP A 142 -9.55 -16.78 -12.46
C TRP A 142 -9.94 -18.17 -11.97
N ASP A 143 -9.33 -18.58 -10.86
CA ASP A 143 -9.51 -19.92 -10.29
C ASP A 143 -10.31 -19.90 -8.97
N LEU A 144 -10.87 -18.75 -8.60
CA LEU A 144 -11.59 -18.56 -7.33
C LEU A 144 -13.05 -19.01 -7.38
N THR A 145 -13.67 -18.98 -8.56
CA THR A 145 -15.03 -19.48 -8.77
C THR A 145 -15.11 -20.27 -10.07
N PRO A 146 -16.01 -21.27 -10.18
CA PRO A 146 -16.28 -21.91 -11.45
C PRO A 146 -16.79 -20.89 -12.47
N GLY A 147 -16.09 -20.73 -13.59
CA GLY A 147 -16.48 -19.84 -14.69
C GLY A 147 -15.43 -18.77 -15.05
N PRO A 148 -15.66 -18.01 -16.13
CA PRO A 148 -14.76 -16.93 -16.55
C PRO A 148 -14.73 -15.80 -15.50
N ASN A 149 -13.63 -15.04 -15.46
CA ASN A 149 -13.47 -13.92 -14.52
C ASN A 149 -14.67 -12.96 -14.65
N PRO A 150 -15.51 -12.79 -13.61
CA PRO A 150 -16.70 -11.97 -13.68
C PRO A 150 -16.37 -10.50 -13.99
N ALA A 151 -15.18 -10.05 -13.58
CA ALA A 151 -14.71 -8.69 -13.84
C ALA A 151 -14.45 -8.43 -15.34
N LEU A 152 -14.48 -9.45 -16.21
CA LEU A 152 -14.45 -9.24 -17.66
C LEU A 152 -15.72 -8.59 -18.22
N HIS A 153 -16.84 -8.69 -17.51
CA HIS A 153 -18.13 -8.20 -18.01
C HIS A 153 -18.57 -6.87 -17.40
N HIS A 154 -17.82 -6.34 -16.43
CA HIS A 154 -18.14 -5.06 -15.81
C HIS A 154 -16.88 -4.37 -15.29
N LEU A 155 -16.84 -3.04 -15.44
CA LEU A 155 -15.82 -2.22 -14.78
C LEU A 155 -16.18 -2.08 -13.30
N ALA A 156 -15.34 -2.62 -12.42
CA ALA A 156 -15.59 -2.63 -10.97
C ALA A 156 -15.31 -1.27 -10.28
N TYR A 157 -14.86 -0.27 -11.04
CA TYR A 157 -14.38 1.00 -10.51
C TYR A 157 -15.26 2.19 -10.91
N TYR A 158 -15.35 3.16 -10.00
CA TYR A 158 -15.98 4.45 -10.28
C TYR A 158 -15.17 5.26 -11.31
N PRO A 159 -15.83 6.20 -12.02
CA PRO A 159 -15.18 6.93 -13.12
C PRO A 159 -13.94 7.70 -12.68
N LEU A 160 -13.92 8.17 -11.43
CA LEU A 160 -12.81 8.96 -10.88
C LEU A 160 -11.48 8.18 -10.90
N THR A 161 -11.51 6.87 -10.68
CA THR A 161 -10.31 6.01 -10.77
C THR A 161 -9.71 6.09 -12.18
N VAL A 162 -10.54 6.02 -13.21
CA VAL A 162 -10.10 6.13 -14.61
C VAL A 162 -9.62 7.57 -14.91
N LEU A 163 -10.39 8.58 -14.51
CA LEU A 163 -10.04 9.98 -14.74
C LEU A 163 -8.71 10.38 -14.09
N ALA A 164 -8.42 9.86 -12.90
CA ALA A 164 -7.14 10.10 -12.21
C ALA A 164 -5.94 9.54 -12.99
N GLY A 165 -6.14 8.52 -13.84
CA GLY A 165 -5.10 7.95 -14.68
C GLY A 165 -4.77 8.77 -15.93
N ILE A 166 -5.70 9.61 -16.41
CA ILE A 166 -5.54 10.37 -17.65
C ILE A 166 -4.27 11.25 -17.66
N PRO A 167 -4.01 12.11 -16.65
CA PRO A 167 -2.84 12.99 -16.68
C PRO A 167 -1.52 12.20 -16.76
N PHE A 168 -1.46 11.06 -16.06
CA PHE A 168 -0.29 10.20 -16.05
C PHE A 168 -0.12 9.47 -17.39
N ARG A 169 -1.21 8.98 -17.98
CA ARG A 169 -1.19 8.35 -19.30
C ARG A 169 -0.71 9.29 -20.38
N LEU A 170 -1.17 10.54 -20.36
CA LEU A 170 -0.71 11.59 -21.29
C LEU A 170 0.77 11.92 -21.06
N LEU A 171 1.20 12.04 -19.80
CA LEU A 171 2.60 12.29 -19.48
C LEU A 171 3.51 11.15 -19.95
N THR A 172 3.14 9.89 -19.70
CA THR A 172 3.93 8.75 -20.18
C THR A 172 3.94 8.66 -21.71
N ASP A 173 2.84 9.04 -22.38
CA ASP A 173 2.77 9.13 -23.84
C ASP A 173 3.83 10.09 -24.39
N VAL A 174 3.87 11.31 -23.85
CA VAL A 174 4.82 12.36 -24.25
C VAL A 174 6.26 11.93 -24.00
N LEU A 175 6.51 11.15 -22.94
CA LEU A 175 7.83 10.62 -22.61
C LEU A 175 8.20 9.33 -23.36
N GLY A 176 7.30 8.77 -24.18
CA GLY A 176 7.50 7.50 -24.86
C GLY A 176 7.63 6.30 -23.90
N LEU A 177 7.06 6.42 -22.69
CA LEU A 177 7.11 5.38 -21.65
C LEU A 177 5.79 4.58 -21.63
N PRO A 178 5.84 3.28 -21.31
CA PRO A 178 4.62 2.51 -21.10
C PRO A 178 3.86 3.04 -19.89
N PHE A 179 2.54 3.15 -20.02
CA PHE A 179 1.70 3.56 -18.91
C PHE A 179 1.52 2.41 -17.93
N ASP A 180 1.77 2.68 -16.64
CA ASP A 180 1.49 1.77 -15.55
C ASP A 180 0.69 2.50 -14.48
N TYR A 181 -0.48 1.96 -14.11
CA TYR A 181 -1.37 2.64 -13.18
C TYR A 181 -0.78 2.77 -11.77
N ARG A 182 0.25 1.99 -11.42
CA ARG A 182 0.98 2.16 -10.15
C ARG A 182 1.63 3.52 -10.03
N LEU A 183 1.93 4.23 -11.13
CA LEU A 183 2.40 5.62 -11.07
C LEU A 183 1.36 6.54 -10.41
N VAL A 184 0.08 6.35 -10.72
CA VAL A 184 -1.03 7.08 -10.11
C VAL A 184 -1.11 6.74 -8.63
N LEU A 185 -0.99 5.45 -8.28
CA LEU A 185 -0.99 4.99 -6.88
C LEU A 185 0.17 5.57 -6.07
N MET A 186 1.37 5.62 -6.64
CA MET A 186 2.54 6.24 -6.03
C MET A 186 2.32 7.73 -5.78
N ALA A 187 1.73 8.45 -6.74
CA ALA A 187 1.40 9.87 -6.57
C ALA A 187 0.40 10.10 -5.43
N PHE A 188 -0.66 9.30 -5.35
CA PHE A 188 -1.58 9.33 -4.22
C PHE A 188 -0.89 8.97 -2.89
N GLY A 189 0.05 8.02 -2.91
CA GLY A 189 0.87 7.70 -1.75
C GLY A 189 1.72 8.89 -1.29
N VAL A 190 2.34 9.64 -2.22
CA VAL A 190 3.09 10.86 -1.89
C VAL A 190 2.17 11.94 -1.33
N ILE A 191 1.01 12.17 -1.95
CA ILE A 191 0.00 13.12 -1.45
C ILE A 191 -0.46 12.73 -0.03
N GLY A 192 -0.73 11.44 0.20
CA GLY A 192 -1.10 10.91 1.51
C GLY A 192 0.00 11.10 2.55
N LEU A 193 1.26 10.89 2.18
CA LEU A 193 2.41 11.14 3.06
C LEU A 193 2.52 12.63 3.42
N LEU A 194 2.40 13.52 2.43
CA LEU A 194 2.41 14.97 2.64
C LEU A 194 1.24 15.40 3.55
N ALA A 195 0.04 14.87 3.32
CA ALA A 195 -1.12 15.13 4.16
C ALA A 195 -0.84 14.76 5.62
N ILE A 196 -0.31 13.56 5.88
CA ILE A 196 0.06 13.11 7.24
C ILE A 196 1.10 14.05 7.88
N VAL A 197 2.08 14.52 7.11
CA VAL A 197 3.10 15.47 7.59
C VAL A 197 2.49 16.81 7.98
N THR A 198 1.45 17.26 7.27
CA THR A 198 0.76 18.54 7.55
C THR A 198 -0.33 18.45 8.63
N LEU A 199 -0.78 17.26 9.02
CA LEU A 199 -1.84 17.10 10.03
C LEU A 199 -1.45 17.77 11.37
N PRO A 200 -2.37 18.48 12.06
CA PRO A 200 -2.11 19.14 13.34
C PRO A 200 -2.14 18.12 14.51
N ILE A 201 -1.27 17.12 14.44
CA ILE A 201 -1.13 16.03 15.43
C ILE A 201 0.28 16.01 16.03
N SER A 202 0.44 15.32 17.15
CA SER A 202 1.76 15.16 17.78
C SER A 202 2.74 14.42 16.85
N GLN A 203 4.03 14.76 16.96
CA GLN A 203 5.10 14.15 16.16
C GLN A 203 5.13 12.62 16.32
N GLU A 204 4.84 12.13 17.52
CA GLU A 204 4.75 10.70 17.82
C GLU A 204 3.60 10.02 17.06
N ARG A 205 2.39 10.60 17.09
CA ARG A 205 1.24 10.06 16.35
C ARG A 205 1.48 10.09 14.85
N ARG A 206 2.11 11.15 14.35
CA ARG A 206 2.51 11.25 12.94
C ARG A 206 3.48 10.13 12.55
N PHE A 207 4.48 9.86 13.38
CA PHE A 207 5.40 8.75 13.17
C PHE A 207 4.69 7.40 13.12
N LEU A 208 3.76 7.16 14.05
CA LEU A 208 2.94 5.94 14.07
C LEU A 208 2.08 5.80 12.80
N LEU A 209 1.45 6.88 12.34
CA LEU A 209 0.65 6.86 11.11
C LEU A 209 1.48 6.56 9.87
N ILE A 210 2.65 7.19 9.71
CA ILE A 210 3.55 6.90 8.59
C ILE A 210 4.00 5.44 8.63
N THR A 211 4.35 4.93 9.82
CA THR A 211 4.71 3.52 10.01
C THR A 211 3.55 2.60 9.61
N ALA A 212 2.34 2.90 10.09
CA ALA A 212 1.14 2.10 9.83
C ALA A 212 0.85 2.00 8.33
N ILE A 213 0.96 3.11 7.60
CA ILE A 213 0.52 3.20 6.20
C ILE A 213 1.62 2.78 5.23
N PHE A 214 2.86 3.25 5.43
CA PHE A 214 3.93 3.07 4.45
C PHE A 214 4.95 2.00 4.81
N VAL A 215 4.93 1.49 6.03
CA VAL A 215 5.84 0.43 6.50
C VAL A 215 5.08 -0.86 6.80
N SER A 216 3.74 -0.87 6.75
CA SER A 216 2.97 -2.09 6.94
C SER A 216 3.00 -2.99 5.68
N PRO A 217 3.32 -4.29 5.82
CA PRO A 217 3.30 -5.23 4.70
C PRO A 217 1.94 -5.37 4.05
N MET A 218 0.86 -5.31 4.84
CA MET A 218 -0.48 -5.43 4.28
C MET A 218 -0.81 -4.28 3.32
N ILE A 219 -0.47 -3.04 3.67
CA ILE A 219 -0.80 -1.88 2.83
C ILE A 219 0.18 -1.78 1.66
N THR A 220 1.48 -2.02 1.91
CA THR A 220 2.48 -1.93 0.84
C THR A 220 2.29 -3.00 -0.23
N LEU A 221 1.86 -4.22 0.12
CA LEU A 221 1.53 -5.27 -0.86
C LEU A 221 0.39 -4.88 -1.81
N TYR A 222 -0.60 -4.13 -1.33
CA TYR A 222 -1.67 -3.60 -2.18
C TYR A 222 -1.10 -2.59 -3.19
N LEU A 223 -0.18 -1.74 -2.75
CA LEU A 223 0.49 -0.78 -3.64
C LEU A 223 1.35 -1.49 -4.69
N TRP A 224 2.13 -2.49 -4.29
CA TRP A 224 3.02 -3.24 -5.19
C TRP A 224 2.24 -3.97 -6.30
N SER A 225 1.08 -4.53 -5.94
CA SER A 225 0.19 -5.23 -6.86
C SER A 225 -0.71 -4.30 -7.66
N GLY A 226 -0.72 -3.00 -7.36
CA GLY A 226 -1.53 -2.04 -8.10
C GLY A 226 -3.01 -2.04 -7.74
N ARG A 227 -3.36 -2.48 -6.52
CA ARG A 227 -4.75 -2.43 -6.04
C ARG A 227 -5.19 -1.00 -5.79
N THR A 228 -6.26 -0.60 -6.45
CA THR A 228 -6.80 0.76 -6.42
C THR A 228 -7.66 1.05 -5.18
N ASP A 229 -7.96 0.03 -4.36
CA ASP A 229 -8.68 0.18 -3.09
C ASP A 229 -7.97 1.12 -2.09
N ILE A 230 -6.66 1.34 -2.25
CA ILE A 230 -5.90 2.29 -1.44
C ILE A 230 -6.27 3.75 -1.79
N GLN A 231 -6.67 4.03 -3.03
CA GLN A 231 -6.98 5.40 -3.48
C GLN A 231 -8.42 5.80 -3.16
N PHE A 232 -9.35 4.89 -3.45
CA PHE A 232 -10.77 5.16 -3.34
C PHE A 232 -11.42 3.98 -2.63
N SER A 233 -11.81 4.19 -1.38
CA SER A 233 -12.69 3.25 -0.70
C SER A 233 -14.11 3.51 -1.20
N PRO A 234 -14.81 2.53 -1.79
CA PRO A 234 -16.21 2.70 -2.13
C PRO A 234 -16.97 2.99 -0.82
N ARG A 235 -17.60 4.18 -0.76
CA ARG A 235 -18.51 4.50 0.33
C ARG A 235 -19.61 3.43 0.34
N ALA A 236 -19.82 2.78 1.48
CA ALA A 236 -20.94 1.86 1.64
C ALA A 236 -22.23 2.55 1.17
N PRO A 237 -23.08 1.89 0.36
CA PRO A 237 -24.35 2.47 -0.03
C PRO A 237 -25.12 2.80 1.25
N LEU A 238 -25.53 4.06 1.38
CA LEU A 238 -26.50 4.46 2.40
C LEU A 238 -27.72 3.57 2.16
N GLY A 239 -28.06 2.72 3.14
CA GLY A 239 -29.17 1.80 3.04
C GLY A 239 -30.41 2.54 2.53
N SER A 240 -31.00 2.02 1.45
CA SER A 240 -32.31 2.45 1.01
C SER A 240 -33.28 2.30 2.18
N PRO A 241 -34.13 3.29 2.49
CA PRO A 241 -35.25 3.04 3.37
C PRO A 241 -36.11 1.96 2.71
N SER A 242 -36.35 0.88 3.46
CA SER A 242 -37.32 -0.15 3.08
C SER A 242 -38.68 0.51 2.81
N PRO A 243 -39.46 0.00 1.83
CA PRO A 243 -40.77 0.56 1.47
C PRO A 243 -41.78 0.53 2.63
#